data_AF-A0A140KLY3-F1
#
_entry.id   AF-A0A140KLY3-F1
#
_cell.length_a   1.000
_cell.length_b   1.000
_cell.length_c   1.000
_cell.angle_alpha   90.00
_cell.angle_beta   90.00
_cell.angle_gamma   90.00
#
_symmetry.space_group_name_H-M   'P 1'
#
loop_
_entity.id
_entity.type
_entity.pdbx_description
1 polymer ?
#
loop_
_entity_poly.entity_id
_entity_poly.type
_entity_poly.pdbx_seq_one_letter_code
_entity_poly.pdbx_strand_id
1 'polypeptide(L)'
;MKADHSRNANRSTLQLLGGRHDEQSPVGFQHLPVELLHHILVLSRSWAFPVVCQHFRQACQNASTTVKAEYIFGRWMDYFAGFIAAHPCRAKHKACKSSANRLAAIERDATRFQVTDCILALIRAHNLDIVTFASELGISTVKILKRVVTLAATCLPRSLAECVLPTVTGSHAGVLDRTTTKTMQTGITVSPQLPKRLFRRIGRFAYPASPPGTAWLSKLLSSLADVPSRSKVESARPAKRKREDVDDEATGELNRTGGPVTSLDDLEMILVLLLQYSADASSHQGYPLAMAVHHRAYALARLLLLFGANPSCKEGLAAQIAIRNGFLDILHLFVTGPCLDADVVHSLPIPAALPLLFEPKTVTLDQTHLRLAIQCRQWELVDYIWHEQLVSPDMACLRLIDKLR
;
A
#
# COMPACT_ATOMS: atom_id res chain seq x y z
N MET A 1 45.89 -55.89 58.03
CA MET A 1 47.14 -55.16 57.66
C MET A 1 47.01 -54.83 56.17
N LYS A 2 47.00 -53.62 55.63
CA LYS A 2 47.29 -52.23 56.04
C LYS A 2 46.21 -51.39 55.31
N ALA A 3 45.41 -50.57 55.99
CA ALA A 3 45.73 -49.18 56.33
C ALA A 3 46.18 -48.35 55.12
N ASP A 4 45.24 -47.62 54.51
CA ASP A 4 45.47 -46.29 53.92
C ASP A 4 44.19 -45.47 54.09
N HIS A 5 43.98 -45.06 55.34
CA HIS A 5 43.23 -43.86 55.68
C HIS A 5 44.20 -42.69 55.68
N SER A 6 43.67 -41.50 55.38
CA SER A 6 44.28 -40.18 55.63
C SER A 6 45.11 -39.63 54.48
N ARG A 7 44.46 -38.77 53.67
CA ARG A 7 44.98 -37.45 53.23
C ARG A 7 43.98 -36.79 52.29
N ASN A 8 42.97 -36.14 52.84
CA ASN A 8 42.33 -34.99 52.16
C ASN A 8 41.51 -34.08 53.08
N ALA A 9 41.89 -33.99 54.36
CA ALA A 9 41.42 -32.92 55.24
C ALA A 9 42.47 -31.83 55.22
N ASN A 10 42.36 -30.89 54.26
CA ASN A 10 42.89 -29.51 54.28
C ASN A 10 42.78 -28.84 52.89
N ARG A 11 41.63 -28.99 52.21
CA ARG A 11 41.28 -28.02 51.17
C ARG A 11 40.71 -26.79 51.87
N SER A 12 41.51 -25.73 51.87
CA SER A 12 41.15 -24.41 52.40
C SER A 12 39.79 -23.97 51.87
N THR A 13 38.91 -23.47 52.75
CA THR A 13 37.59 -22.90 52.41
C THR A 13 37.70 -21.80 51.35
N LEU A 14 38.86 -21.14 51.24
CA LEU A 14 39.17 -20.14 50.22
C LEU A 14 39.41 -20.74 48.82
N GLN A 15 39.92 -21.98 48.72
CA GLN A 15 40.08 -22.68 47.44
C GLN A 15 38.76 -23.26 46.91
N LEU A 16 37.76 -23.45 47.77
CA LEU A 16 36.38 -23.77 47.38
C LEU A 16 35.62 -22.55 46.85
N LEU A 17 36.02 -21.32 47.22
CA LEU A 17 35.47 -20.08 46.70
C LEU A 17 36.17 -19.58 45.42
N GLY A 18 37.42 -19.99 45.18
CA GLY A 18 38.18 -19.61 43.98
C GLY A 18 37.92 -20.45 42.72
N GLY A 19 37.08 -21.50 42.81
CA GLY A 19 36.90 -22.51 41.76
C GLY A 19 35.65 -22.38 40.88
N ARG A 20 34.84 -21.33 41.06
CA ARG A 20 33.70 -21.01 40.19
C ARG A 20 33.59 -19.51 39.97
N HIS A 21 34.66 -18.90 39.46
CA HIS A 21 34.41 -17.83 38.50
C HIS A 21 33.85 -18.54 37.27
N ASP A 22 32.54 -18.84 37.29
CA ASP A 22 31.78 -19.02 36.07
C ASP A 22 32.24 -17.86 35.18
N GLU A 23 32.85 -18.19 34.05
CA GLU A 23 33.13 -17.24 32.99
C GLU A 23 31.78 -16.64 32.63
N GLN A 24 31.38 -15.59 33.34
CA GLN A 24 30.18 -14.83 33.09
C GLN A 24 30.46 -14.17 31.75
N SER A 25 30.10 -14.90 30.71
CA SER A 25 30.11 -14.43 29.35
C SER A 25 29.47 -13.05 29.40
N PRO A 26 30.16 -12.00 28.95
CA PRO A 26 29.69 -10.64 29.11
C PRO A 26 28.25 -10.58 28.64
N VAL A 27 27.35 -10.11 29.51
CA VAL A 27 25.92 -10.01 29.23
C VAL A 27 25.71 -8.98 28.13
N GLY A 28 25.85 -9.43 26.89
CA GLY A 28 25.62 -8.63 25.69
C GLY A 28 24.15 -8.25 25.58
N PHE A 29 23.85 -7.25 24.76
CA PHE A 29 22.48 -6.76 24.56
C PHE A 29 21.48 -7.85 24.13
N GLN A 30 21.94 -8.97 23.56
CA GLN A 30 21.09 -10.12 23.24
C GLN A 30 20.48 -10.84 24.46
N HIS A 31 20.97 -10.55 25.68
CA HIS A 31 20.44 -11.12 26.93
C HIS A 31 19.43 -10.20 27.61
N LEU A 32 19.14 -9.02 27.05
CA LEU A 32 18.12 -8.13 27.60
C LEU A 32 16.71 -8.76 27.45
N PRO A 33 15.83 -8.61 28.46
CA PRO A 33 14.42 -8.90 28.32
C PRO A 33 13.80 -8.21 27.11
N VAL A 34 12.86 -8.89 26.45
CA VAL A 34 12.24 -8.42 25.20
C VAL A 34 11.50 -7.09 25.40
N GLU A 35 10.97 -6.85 26.59
CA GLU A 35 10.29 -5.62 27.00
C GLU A 35 11.24 -4.42 26.98
N LEU A 36 12.49 -4.61 27.43
CA LEU A 36 13.50 -3.55 27.35
C LEU A 36 13.90 -3.28 25.91
N LEU A 37 14.01 -4.31 25.07
CA LEU A 37 14.26 -4.13 23.64
C LEU A 37 13.13 -3.35 22.95
N HIS A 38 11.87 -3.59 23.34
CA HIS A 38 10.71 -2.82 22.86
C HIS A 38 10.75 -1.36 23.31
N HIS A 39 11.10 -1.09 24.57
CA HIS A 39 11.28 0.29 25.05
C HIS A 39 12.42 1.00 24.33
N ILE A 40 13.56 0.34 24.13
CA ILE A 40 14.69 0.89 23.37
C ILE A 40 14.28 1.19 21.93
N LEU A 41 13.50 0.31 21.28
CA LEU A 41 12.97 0.56 19.93
C LEU A 41 12.14 1.85 19.88
N VAL A 42 11.16 2.00 20.78
CA VAL A 42 10.25 3.16 20.80
C VAL A 42 10.99 4.45 21.14
N LEU A 43 11.89 4.42 22.13
CA LEU A 43 12.64 5.61 22.56
C LEU A 43 13.70 6.03 21.53
N SER A 44 14.43 5.08 20.95
CA SER A 44 15.47 5.39 19.97
C SER A 44 14.93 5.85 18.62
N ARG A 45 13.71 5.41 18.27
CA ARG A 45 13.08 5.66 16.96
C ARG A 45 14.04 5.37 15.79
N SER A 46 14.97 4.43 15.98
CA SER A 46 16.01 4.15 15.00
C SER A 46 15.59 3.03 14.06
N TRP A 47 15.59 3.31 12.76
CA TRP A 47 15.33 2.29 11.74
C TRP A 47 16.45 1.24 11.63
N ALA A 48 17.65 1.57 12.11
CA ALA A 48 18.79 0.67 12.10
C ALA A 48 18.69 -0.42 13.18
N PHE A 49 17.93 -0.16 14.26
CA PHE A 49 17.87 -1.05 15.43
C PHE A 49 17.45 -2.50 15.07
N PRO A 50 16.39 -2.75 14.28
CA PRO A 50 16.02 -4.12 13.88
C PRO A 50 16.97 -4.75 12.87
N VAL A 51 17.91 -4.00 12.31
CA VAL A 51 18.87 -4.46 11.30
C VAL A 51 20.18 -4.95 11.93
N VAL A 52 20.50 -4.48 13.15
CA VAL A 52 21.77 -4.79 13.84
C VAL A 52 21.99 -6.29 14.01
N CYS A 53 20.97 -7.04 14.43
CA CYS A 53 21.06 -8.50 14.58
C CYS A 53 19.71 -9.21 14.38
N GLN A 54 19.74 -10.52 14.15
CA GLN A 54 18.54 -11.34 13.96
C GLN A 54 17.65 -11.37 15.20
N HIS A 55 18.24 -11.40 16.40
CA HIS A 55 17.49 -11.39 17.66
C HIS A 55 16.64 -10.11 17.81
N PHE A 56 17.22 -8.94 17.53
CA PHE A 56 16.48 -7.67 17.57
C PHE A 56 15.41 -7.61 16.48
N ARG A 57 15.73 -8.10 15.28
CA ARG A 57 14.73 -8.21 14.21
C ARG A 57 13.53 -9.02 14.67
N GLN A 58 13.76 -10.18 15.28
CA GLN A 58 12.70 -11.07 15.77
C GLN A 58 11.93 -10.42 16.93
N ALA A 59 12.62 -9.78 17.89
CA ALA A 59 12.00 -9.04 18.98
C ALA A 59 11.07 -7.93 18.46
N CYS A 60 11.51 -7.15 17.47
CA CYS A 60 10.69 -6.10 16.83
C CYS A 60 9.53 -6.68 16.00
N GLN A 61 9.74 -7.79 15.30
CA GLN A 61 8.69 -8.49 14.56
C GLN A 61 7.60 -9.03 15.48
N ASN A 62 7.98 -9.51 16.67
CA ASN A 62 7.07 -10.03 17.68
C ASN A 62 6.50 -8.95 18.62
N ALA A 63 6.91 -7.69 18.44
CA ALA A 63 6.39 -6.60 19.25
C ALA A 63 4.87 -6.45 19.10
N SER A 64 4.23 -6.05 20.20
CA SER A 64 2.78 -5.83 20.24
C SER A 64 2.36 -4.72 19.27
N THR A 65 1.09 -4.73 18.88
CA THR A 65 0.50 -3.67 18.04
C THR A 65 0.72 -2.28 18.62
N THR A 66 0.64 -2.15 19.95
CA THR A 66 0.85 -0.88 20.66
C THR A 66 2.29 -0.39 20.51
N VAL A 67 3.29 -1.23 20.78
CA VAL A 67 4.71 -0.88 20.65
C VAL A 67 5.05 -0.47 19.22
N LYS A 68 4.55 -1.23 18.22
CA LYS A 68 4.76 -0.88 16.81
C LYS A 68 4.11 0.44 16.44
N ALA A 69 2.89 0.72 16.93
CA ALA A 69 2.20 1.96 16.65
C ALA A 69 2.89 3.17 17.28
N GLU A 70 3.36 3.06 18.53
CA GLU A 70 4.13 4.11 19.22
C GLU A 70 5.45 4.38 18.49
N TYR A 71 6.16 3.32 18.06
CA TYR A 71 7.37 3.46 17.25
C TYR A 71 7.09 4.19 15.94
N ILE A 72 6.05 3.81 15.17
CA ILE A 72 5.70 4.46 13.90
C ILE A 72 5.31 5.92 14.13
N PHE A 73 4.50 6.21 15.16
CA PHE A 73 4.11 7.57 15.51
C PHE A 73 5.33 8.44 15.86
N GLY A 74 6.24 7.94 16.69
CA GLY A 74 7.49 8.62 17.03
C GLY A 74 8.35 8.89 15.80
N ARG A 75 8.50 7.89 14.92
CA ARG A 75 9.25 8.02 13.64
C ARG A 75 8.64 9.10 12.75
N TRP A 76 7.31 9.16 12.66
CA TRP A 76 6.62 10.18 11.88
C TRP A 76 6.86 11.58 12.47
N MET A 77 6.82 11.72 13.80
CA MET A 77 7.12 12.99 14.48
C MET A 77 8.54 13.48 14.18
N ASP A 78 9.54 12.59 14.25
CA ASP A 78 10.93 12.95 13.92
C ASP A 78 11.06 13.36 12.45
N TYR A 79 10.44 12.60 11.54
CA TYR A 79 10.43 12.90 10.11
C TYR A 79 9.77 14.25 9.84
N PHE A 80 8.60 14.49 10.42
CA PHE A 80 7.84 15.72 10.27
C PHE A 80 8.62 16.92 10.79
N ALA A 81 9.13 16.86 12.03
CA ALA A 81 9.91 17.95 12.62
C ALA A 81 11.18 18.25 11.82
N GLY A 82 11.93 17.21 11.43
CA GLY A 82 13.11 17.35 10.57
C GLY A 82 12.78 17.96 9.21
N PHE A 83 11.66 17.55 8.61
CA PHE A 83 11.21 18.08 7.32
C PHE A 83 10.86 19.57 7.40
N ILE A 84 10.08 19.98 8.40
CA ILE A 84 9.72 21.39 8.59
C ILE A 84 10.96 22.23 8.89
N ALA A 85 11.90 21.73 9.70
CA ALA A 85 13.16 22.44 9.99
C ALA A 85 14.02 22.63 8.73
N ALA A 86 14.06 21.64 7.84
CA ALA A 86 14.80 21.70 6.58
C ALA A 86 14.14 22.59 5.51
N HIS A 87 12.85 22.90 5.64
CA HIS A 87 12.08 23.70 4.67
C HIS A 87 11.50 24.96 5.31
N PRO A 88 12.36 25.92 5.73
CA PRO A 88 11.88 27.15 6.34
C PRO A 88 11.05 27.96 5.35
N CYS A 89 10.04 28.66 5.87
CA CYS A 89 9.18 29.54 5.08
C CYS A 89 10.02 30.59 4.32
N ARG A 90 9.92 30.61 2.99
CA ARG A 90 10.65 31.55 2.12
C ARG A 90 10.30 33.02 2.40
N ALA A 91 9.06 33.30 2.80
CA ALA A 91 8.59 34.63 3.17
C ALA A 91 9.10 35.11 4.55
N LYS A 92 9.86 34.28 5.28
CA LYS A 92 10.48 34.61 6.57
C LYS A 92 9.50 35.11 7.65
N HIS A 93 8.24 34.66 7.60
CA HIS A 93 7.26 35.00 8.63
C HIS A 93 7.78 34.62 10.04
N LYS A 94 7.72 35.57 10.98
CA LYS A 94 8.16 35.36 12.38
C LYS A 94 7.46 34.15 13.02
N ALA A 95 6.16 33.97 12.74
CA ALA A 95 5.38 32.83 13.22
C ALA A 95 5.93 31.49 12.71
N CYS A 96 6.25 31.38 11.41
CA CYS A 96 6.79 30.15 10.82
C CYS A 96 8.17 29.79 11.40
N LYS A 97 9.05 30.79 11.57
CA LYS A 97 10.37 30.58 12.19
C LYS A 97 10.24 30.12 13.65
N SER A 98 9.33 30.74 14.40
CA SER A 98 9.01 30.32 15.78
C SER A 98 8.48 28.89 15.83
N SER A 99 7.53 28.53 14.95
CA SER A 99 6.97 27.17 14.88
C SER A 99 8.03 26.13 14.51
N ALA A 100 8.92 26.41 13.54
CA ALA A 100 10.00 25.50 13.16
C ALA A 100 11.02 25.31 14.29
N ASN A 101 11.44 26.39 14.96
CA ASN A 101 12.34 26.29 16.11
C ASN A 101 11.71 25.54 17.28
N ARG A 102 10.40 25.73 17.50
CA ARG A 102 9.66 24.97 18.51
C ARG A 102 9.61 23.50 18.15
N LEU A 103 9.25 23.15 16.91
CA LEU A 103 9.28 21.77 16.40
C LEU A 103 10.62 21.08 16.60
N ALA A 104 11.72 21.78 16.29
CA ALA A 104 13.07 21.25 16.50
C ALA A 104 13.38 21.00 17.99
N ALA A 105 12.73 21.75 18.89
CA ALA A 105 12.82 21.56 20.33
C ALA A 105 11.73 20.62 20.90
N ILE A 106 10.81 20.09 20.07
CA ILE A 106 9.82 19.08 20.50
C ILE A 106 10.57 17.76 20.68
N GLU A 107 11.26 17.62 21.81
CA GLU A 107 11.56 16.29 22.33
C GLU A 107 10.35 15.74 23.10
N ARG A 108 9.47 16.57 23.70
CA ARG A 108 8.39 16.07 24.59
C ARG A 108 7.07 16.85 24.68
N ASP A 109 6.93 18.07 24.15
CA ASP A 109 5.68 18.84 24.31
C ASP A 109 5.13 19.40 23.00
N ALA A 110 4.35 18.57 22.30
CA ALA A 110 3.72 18.95 21.04
C ALA A 110 2.56 19.95 21.21
N THR A 111 2.04 20.15 22.42
CA THR A 111 0.75 20.81 22.70
C THR A 111 0.68 22.28 22.23
N ARG A 112 1.82 22.94 22.05
CA ARG A 112 1.91 24.37 21.70
C ARG A 112 2.19 24.65 20.24
N PHE A 113 2.15 23.63 19.37
CA PHE A 113 2.42 23.81 17.96
C PHE A 113 1.25 24.51 17.24
N GLN A 114 1.52 25.64 16.61
CA GLN A 114 0.56 26.36 15.76
C GLN A 114 0.87 26.10 14.29
N VAL A 115 -0.12 25.58 13.56
CA VAL A 115 -0.06 25.39 12.11
C VAL A 115 -0.34 26.73 11.44
N THR A 116 0.63 27.21 10.66
CA THR A 116 0.46 28.39 9.80
C THR A 116 0.05 27.96 8.39
N ASP A 117 -0.49 28.87 7.59
CA ASP A 117 -0.85 28.58 6.19
C ASP A 117 0.35 28.10 5.35
N CYS A 118 1.55 28.61 5.64
CA CYS A 118 2.77 28.13 4.97
C CYS A 118 3.10 26.68 5.33
N ILE A 119 2.91 26.29 6.59
CA ILE A 119 3.11 24.90 7.04
C ILE A 119 2.03 24.01 6.42
N LEU A 120 0.78 24.45 6.41
CA LEU A 120 -0.33 23.75 5.77
C LEU A 120 -0.06 23.50 4.27
N ALA A 121 0.40 24.52 3.55
CA ALA A 121 0.77 24.41 2.15
C ALA A 121 1.92 23.40 1.95
N LEU A 122 2.89 23.37 2.86
CA LEU A 122 4.00 22.42 2.83
C LEU A 122 3.54 20.99 3.11
N ILE A 123 2.68 20.79 4.11
CA ILE A 123 2.06 19.49 4.41
C ILE A 123 1.35 18.93 3.17
N ARG A 124 0.56 19.77 2.50
CA ARG A 124 -0.17 19.40 1.28
C ARG A 124 0.77 19.10 0.11
N ALA A 125 1.75 19.96 -0.15
CA ALA A 125 2.65 19.81 -1.29
C ALA A 125 3.52 18.54 -1.20
N HIS A 126 3.80 18.07 0.01
CA HIS A 126 4.69 16.93 0.26
C HIS A 126 3.99 15.71 0.85
N ASN A 127 2.66 15.69 0.93
CA ASN A 127 1.86 14.61 1.52
C ASN A 127 2.40 14.17 2.90
N LEU A 128 2.62 15.12 3.80
CA LEU A 128 3.17 14.86 5.15
C LEU A 128 2.13 14.29 6.12
N ASP A 129 1.15 13.55 5.62
CA ASP A 129 0.12 12.92 6.44
C ASP A 129 0.65 11.63 7.08
N ILE A 130 0.13 11.33 8.27
CA ILE A 130 0.60 10.19 9.04
C ILE A 130 0.16 8.85 8.44
N VAL A 131 -0.94 8.81 7.68
CA VAL A 131 -1.48 7.58 7.10
C VAL A 131 -0.60 7.11 5.95
N THR A 132 -0.21 7.99 5.05
CA THR A 132 0.79 7.74 3.99
C THR A 132 2.09 7.24 4.61
N PHE A 133 2.65 7.99 5.56
CA PHE A 133 3.91 7.61 6.20
C PHE A 133 3.85 6.24 6.88
N ALA A 134 2.80 6.01 7.70
CA ALA A 134 2.66 4.77 8.43
C ALA A 134 2.45 3.58 7.49
N SER A 135 1.68 3.75 6.42
CA SER A 135 1.40 2.68 5.47
C SER A 135 2.60 2.34 4.57
N GLU A 136 3.52 3.28 4.34
CA GLU A 136 4.79 3.02 3.65
C GLU A 136 5.74 2.08 4.41
N LEU A 137 5.63 2.02 5.74
CA LEU A 137 6.46 1.15 6.56
C LEU A 137 6.03 -0.31 6.43
N GLY A 138 6.99 -1.20 6.12
CA GLY A 138 6.73 -2.63 5.90
C GLY A 138 6.24 -3.42 7.12
N ILE A 139 6.29 -2.83 8.32
CA ILE A 139 5.76 -3.39 9.56
C ILE A 139 4.29 -3.02 9.81
N SER A 140 3.71 -2.15 8.99
CA SER A 140 2.37 -1.60 9.20
C SER A 140 1.30 -2.55 8.66
N THR A 141 0.46 -3.03 9.57
CA THR A 141 -0.79 -3.76 9.30
C THR A 141 -1.98 -2.85 9.57
N VAL A 142 -3.19 -3.25 9.14
CA VAL A 142 -4.42 -2.45 9.37
C VAL A 142 -4.63 -2.13 10.85
N LYS A 143 -4.41 -3.11 11.75
CA LYS A 143 -4.53 -2.93 13.20
C LYS A 143 -3.54 -1.90 13.74
N ILE A 144 -2.31 -1.93 13.24
CA ILE A 144 -1.26 -0.99 13.62
C ILE A 144 -1.61 0.41 13.09
N LEU A 145 -2.01 0.54 11.83
CA LEU A 145 -2.40 1.81 11.22
C LEU A 145 -3.54 2.48 11.98
N LYS A 146 -4.61 1.74 12.31
CA LYS A 146 -5.72 2.25 13.13
C LYS A 146 -5.22 2.77 14.48
N ARG A 147 -4.33 2.03 15.15
CA ARG A 147 -3.75 2.45 16.43
C ARG A 147 -2.88 3.70 16.30
N VAL A 148 -2.08 3.82 15.24
CA VAL A 148 -1.28 5.02 14.93
C VAL A 148 -2.18 6.24 14.76
N VAL A 149 -3.26 6.09 14.00
CA VAL A 149 -4.25 7.17 13.80
C VAL A 149 -4.92 7.57 15.12
N THR A 150 -5.29 6.60 15.98
CA THR A 150 -5.81 6.91 17.31
C THR A 150 -4.78 7.66 18.16
N LEU A 151 -3.52 7.21 18.19
CA LEU A 151 -2.45 7.89 18.93
C LEU A 151 -2.25 9.33 18.45
N ALA A 152 -2.21 9.54 17.13
CA ALA A 152 -2.08 10.87 16.56
C ALA A 152 -3.27 11.77 16.92
N ALA A 153 -4.50 11.25 16.86
CA ALA A 153 -5.70 12.00 17.25
C ALA A 153 -5.68 12.41 18.73
N THR A 154 -5.10 11.59 19.62
CA THR A 154 -5.03 11.87 21.06
C THR A 154 -3.82 12.70 21.48
N CYS A 155 -2.70 12.59 20.78
CA CYS A 155 -1.42 13.17 21.20
C CYS A 155 -1.06 14.47 20.47
N LEU A 156 -1.63 14.72 19.28
CA LEU A 156 -1.34 15.94 18.52
C LEU A 156 -2.27 17.08 18.93
N PRO A 157 -1.80 18.35 18.86
CA PRO A 157 -2.69 19.49 18.93
C PRO A 157 -3.77 19.38 17.85
N ARG A 158 -5.00 19.76 18.21
CA ARG A 158 -6.16 19.68 17.32
C ARG A 158 -5.90 20.32 15.95
N SER A 159 -5.27 21.50 15.92
CA SER A 159 -4.93 22.22 14.69
C SER A 159 -3.99 21.43 13.77
N LEU A 160 -3.03 20.69 14.34
CA LEU A 160 -2.14 19.82 13.57
C LEU A 160 -2.85 18.53 13.15
N ALA A 161 -3.57 17.90 14.08
CA ALA A 161 -4.34 16.69 13.84
C ALA A 161 -5.29 16.85 12.64
N GLU A 162 -6.03 17.96 12.57
CA GLU A 162 -6.95 18.29 11.46
C GLU A 162 -6.24 18.45 10.10
N CYS A 163 -4.93 18.72 10.09
CA CYS A 163 -4.15 18.91 8.87
C CYS A 163 -3.43 17.63 8.39
N VAL A 164 -3.09 16.72 9.31
CA VAL A 164 -2.26 15.53 9.03
C VAL A 164 -3.02 14.22 9.12
N LEU A 165 -4.23 14.25 9.67
CA LEU A 165 -5.15 13.12 9.66
C LEU A 165 -6.18 13.30 8.54
N PRO A 166 -6.38 12.29 7.69
CA PRO A 166 -7.45 12.33 6.70
C PRO A 166 -8.82 12.33 7.39
N THR A 167 -9.78 13.00 6.75
CA THR A 167 -11.18 12.98 7.20
C THR A 167 -11.72 11.56 7.10
N VAL A 168 -12.02 10.94 8.23
CA VAL A 168 -12.55 9.57 8.26
C VAL A 168 -13.99 9.59 7.77
N THR A 169 -14.26 8.92 6.66
CA THR A 169 -15.54 8.91 5.91
C THR A 169 -16.73 8.24 6.61
N GLY A 170 -16.60 7.83 7.87
CA GLY A 170 -17.59 6.97 8.55
C GLY A 170 -18.13 7.48 9.89
N SER A 171 -17.70 8.65 10.37
CA SER A 171 -18.22 9.17 11.64
C SER A 171 -19.60 9.84 11.44
N HIS A 172 -20.64 9.01 11.35
CA HIS A 172 -22.07 9.37 11.27
C HIS A 172 -22.65 10.10 12.50
N ALA A 173 -21.82 10.82 13.25
CA ALA A 173 -22.28 11.63 14.37
C ALA A 173 -22.73 13.02 13.87
N GLY A 174 -23.95 13.11 13.34
CA GLY A 174 -24.64 14.40 13.18
C GLY A 174 -25.36 14.61 11.85
N VAL A 175 -26.52 13.97 11.68
CA VAL A 175 -27.57 14.43 10.75
C VAL A 175 -28.40 15.51 11.45
N LEU A 176 -27.77 16.61 11.86
CA LEU A 176 -28.53 17.79 12.31
C LEU A 176 -27.99 19.07 11.67
N ASP A 177 -28.93 19.74 11.01
CA ASP A 177 -28.92 21.10 10.49
C ASP A 177 -27.83 21.48 9.48
N ARG A 178 -28.07 21.02 8.25
CA ARG A 178 -27.52 21.64 7.04
C ARG A 178 -28.43 22.79 6.57
N THR A 179 -28.65 23.78 7.43
CA THR A 179 -29.25 25.05 7.00
C THR A 179 -28.23 26.19 7.17
N THR A 180 -27.85 26.75 6.02
CA THR A 180 -27.34 28.12 5.87
C THR A 180 -26.02 28.50 6.57
N THR A 181 -24.91 28.30 5.86
CA THR A 181 -23.98 29.39 5.45
C THR A 181 -23.00 28.83 4.42
N LYS A 182 -23.15 29.26 3.15
CA LYS A 182 -22.20 28.99 2.05
C LYS A 182 -20.92 29.80 2.28
N THR A 183 -20.13 29.47 3.30
CA THR A 183 -18.75 29.94 3.33
C THR A 183 -17.96 28.96 2.48
N MET A 184 -17.46 29.41 1.33
CA MET A 184 -16.66 28.62 0.39
C MET A 184 -15.35 28.16 1.05
N GLN A 185 -15.43 27.16 1.92
CA GLN A 185 -14.25 26.42 2.37
C GLN A 185 -13.83 25.53 1.22
N THR A 186 -12.93 26.07 0.39
CA THR A 186 -12.04 25.35 -0.53
C THR A 186 -11.02 24.51 0.27
N GLY A 187 -11.50 23.80 1.30
CA GLY A 187 -10.71 22.95 2.15
C GLY A 187 -10.30 21.70 1.39
N ILE A 188 -9.28 21.82 0.54
CA ILE A 188 -8.61 20.67 -0.06
C ILE A 188 -7.99 19.89 1.10
N THR A 189 -8.60 18.76 1.44
CA THR A 189 -8.09 17.78 2.38
C THR A 189 -6.91 17.06 1.75
N VAL A 190 -5.91 16.71 2.56
CA VAL A 190 -4.79 15.87 2.09
C VAL A 190 -5.34 14.46 1.88
N SER A 191 -5.28 13.96 0.65
CA SER A 191 -5.59 12.56 0.37
C SER A 191 -4.32 11.72 0.61
N PRO A 192 -4.37 10.72 1.49
CA PRO A 192 -3.26 9.80 1.68
C PRO A 192 -2.86 9.12 0.36
N GLN A 193 -1.60 8.72 0.25
CA GLN A 193 -1.10 8.01 -0.92
C GLN A 193 -1.06 6.50 -0.67
N LEU A 194 -1.31 5.73 -1.73
CA LEU A 194 -1.17 4.28 -1.72
C LEU A 194 0.32 3.88 -1.78
N PRO A 195 0.83 3.11 -0.80
CA PRO A 195 2.24 2.76 -0.74
C PRO A 195 2.69 1.90 -1.92
N LYS A 196 3.78 2.31 -2.58
CA LYS A 196 4.38 1.53 -3.67
C LYS A 196 4.71 0.08 -3.28
N ARG A 197 5.04 -0.17 -2.01
CA ARG A 197 5.41 -1.51 -1.51
C ARG A 197 4.30 -2.54 -1.68
N LEU A 198 3.03 -2.14 -1.59
CA LEU A 198 1.87 -3.04 -1.67
C LEU A 198 1.75 -3.61 -3.09
N PHE A 199 2.14 -2.82 -4.10
CA PHE A 199 2.05 -3.20 -5.51
C PHE A 199 3.32 -3.86 -6.06
N ARG A 200 4.45 -3.83 -5.32
CA ARG A 200 5.69 -4.55 -5.71
C ARG A 200 5.63 -6.06 -5.45
N ARG A 201 4.63 -6.51 -4.70
CA ARG A 201 4.50 -7.90 -4.21
C ARG A 201 3.39 -8.70 -4.91
N ILE A 202 2.77 -8.12 -5.95
CA ILE A 202 1.71 -8.79 -6.71
C ILE A 202 2.28 -10.08 -7.35
N GLY A 203 1.57 -11.20 -7.19
CA GLY A 203 1.91 -12.47 -7.83
C GLY A 203 2.92 -13.35 -7.12
N ARG A 204 3.26 -13.06 -5.86
CA ARG A 204 4.17 -13.91 -5.06
C ARG A 204 3.46 -14.95 -4.19
N PHE A 205 2.13 -15.00 -4.20
CA PHE A 205 1.37 -15.81 -3.25
C PHE A 205 0.38 -16.74 -3.96
N ALA A 206 0.52 -18.03 -3.70
CA ALA A 206 -0.59 -18.97 -3.84
C ALA A 206 -1.52 -18.79 -2.63
N TYR A 207 -2.84 -18.86 -2.82
CA TYR A 207 -3.79 -18.69 -1.71
C TYR A 207 -3.67 -19.85 -0.71
N PRO A 208 -3.20 -19.62 0.54
CA PRO A 208 -3.53 -20.54 1.60
C PRO A 208 -5.03 -20.44 1.91
N ALA A 209 -5.61 -21.49 2.49
CA ALA A 209 -6.99 -21.46 2.97
C ALA A 209 -7.25 -20.19 3.81
N SER A 210 -8.30 -19.44 3.45
CA SER A 210 -8.56 -18.12 4.02
C SER A 210 -8.85 -18.21 5.52
N PRO A 211 -8.25 -17.35 6.38
CA PRO A 211 -8.60 -17.30 7.78
C PRO A 211 -10.07 -16.88 7.97
N PRO A 212 -10.75 -17.36 9.04
CA PRO A 212 -12.11 -16.95 9.36
C PRO A 212 -12.15 -15.45 9.64
N GLY A 213 -12.82 -14.69 8.76
CA GLY A 213 -12.90 -13.22 8.81
C GLY A 213 -12.60 -12.51 7.50
N THR A 214 -11.87 -13.16 6.57
CA THR A 214 -11.56 -12.61 5.24
C THR A 214 -12.40 -13.22 4.10
N ALA A 215 -13.48 -13.93 4.45
CA ALA A 215 -14.37 -14.55 3.47
C ALA A 215 -14.99 -13.52 2.51
N TRP A 216 -15.34 -12.34 3.03
CA TRP A 216 -15.87 -11.25 2.22
C TRP A 216 -14.86 -10.69 1.21
N LEU A 217 -13.56 -10.64 1.57
CA LEU A 217 -12.49 -10.22 0.65
C LEU A 217 -12.35 -11.20 -0.51
N SER A 218 -12.43 -12.49 -0.21
CA SER A 218 -12.36 -13.54 -1.22
C SER A 218 -13.56 -13.44 -2.16
N LYS A 219 -14.77 -13.26 -1.61
CA LYS A 219 -16.00 -13.06 -2.41
C LYS A 219 -15.92 -11.80 -3.29
N LEU A 220 -15.41 -10.70 -2.75
CA LEU A 220 -15.18 -9.46 -3.51
C LEU A 220 -14.21 -9.69 -4.66
N LEU A 221 -13.07 -10.34 -4.40
CA LEU A 221 -12.07 -10.63 -5.42
C LEU A 221 -12.63 -11.52 -6.53
N SER A 222 -13.39 -12.56 -6.17
CA SER A 222 -14.05 -13.43 -7.15
C SER A 222 -14.99 -12.63 -8.05
N SER A 223 -15.81 -11.75 -7.46
CA SER A 223 -16.70 -10.88 -8.23
C SER A 223 -15.95 -9.88 -9.12
N LEU A 224 -14.82 -9.34 -8.64
CA LEU A 224 -13.99 -8.44 -9.43
C LEU A 224 -13.24 -9.16 -10.55
N ALA A 225 -12.93 -10.44 -10.37
CA ALA A 225 -12.22 -11.29 -11.31
C ALA A 225 -13.10 -11.82 -12.44
N ASP A 226 -14.43 -11.71 -12.34
CA ASP A 226 -15.34 -12.02 -13.45
C ASP A 226 -15.07 -11.06 -14.60
N VAL A 227 -14.23 -11.52 -15.53
CA VAL A 227 -14.02 -10.87 -16.83
C VAL A 227 -15.34 -11.05 -17.59
N PRO A 228 -15.93 -9.97 -18.16
CA PRO A 228 -17.07 -10.11 -19.03
C PRO A 228 -16.71 -11.12 -20.11
N SER A 229 -17.31 -12.31 -20.03
CA SER A 229 -17.04 -13.36 -20.99
C SER A 229 -17.51 -12.83 -22.33
N ARG A 230 -16.55 -12.41 -23.17
CA ARG A 230 -16.80 -11.99 -24.55
C ARG A 230 -17.67 -13.09 -25.13
N SER A 231 -18.92 -12.76 -25.43
CA SER A 231 -19.86 -13.72 -26.01
C SER A 231 -19.13 -14.41 -27.14
N LYS A 232 -19.05 -15.74 -27.08
CA LYS A 232 -18.37 -16.56 -28.08
C LYS A 232 -18.95 -16.22 -29.45
N VAL A 233 -18.34 -15.27 -30.15
CA VAL A 233 -18.51 -15.13 -31.59
C VAL A 233 -17.70 -16.29 -32.14
N GLU A 234 -18.44 -17.34 -32.43
CA GLU A 234 -18.02 -18.67 -32.85
C GLU A 234 -17.29 -18.56 -34.19
N SER A 235 -16.00 -18.20 -34.16
CA SER A 235 -15.12 -18.31 -35.33
C SER A 235 -14.65 -19.76 -35.42
N ALA A 236 -15.45 -20.56 -36.14
CA ALA A 236 -15.06 -21.88 -36.59
C ALA A 236 -13.80 -21.76 -37.47
N ARG A 237 -12.63 -22.02 -36.87
CA ARG A 237 -11.40 -22.33 -37.62
C ARG A 237 -11.01 -23.78 -37.34
N PRO A 238 -10.73 -24.58 -38.38
CA PRO A 238 -10.32 -25.97 -38.20
C PRO A 238 -8.81 -26.02 -37.88
N ALA A 239 -8.44 -26.49 -36.70
CA ALA A 239 -7.05 -26.76 -36.33
C ALA A 239 -6.83 -28.28 -36.17
N LYS A 240 -6.13 -28.85 -37.15
CA LYS A 240 -5.44 -30.15 -37.07
C LYS A 240 -4.13 -29.98 -36.30
N ARG A 241 -3.74 -31.06 -35.59
CA ARG A 241 -2.44 -31.38 -34.93
C ARG A 241 -2.36 -30.98 -33.45
N LYS A 242 -1.74 -31.75 -32.55
CA LYS A 242 -1.22 -33.13 -32.48
C LYS A 242 -0.91 -33.33 -30.98
N ARG A 243 -1.15 -34.56 -30.48
CA ARG A 243 -1.02 -35.02 -29.07
C ARG A 243 0.34 -34.74 -28.39
N GLU A 244 0.28 -34.71 -27.05
CA GLU A 244 1.27 -34.95 -25.97
C GLU A 244 1.16 -33.80 -24.93
N ASP A 245 1.01 -33.96 -23.61
CA ASP A 245 0.93 -35.09 -22.68
C ASP A 245 0.06 -34.69 -21.48
N VAL A 246 -0.48 -35.69 -20.78
CA VAL A 246 -1.40 -35.62 -19.64
C VAL A 246 -0.61 -35.58 -18.33
N ASP A 247 -0.89 -34.61 -17.45
CA ASP A 247 -1.09 -34.78 -15.99
C ASP A 247 -1.22 -33.40 -15.27
N ASP A 248 -2.15 -33.31 -14.31
CA ASP A 248 -2.46 -32.20 -13.37
C ASP A 248 -3.23 -30.93 -13.84
N GLU A 249 -4.42 -31.07 -14.43
CA GLU A 249 -5.23 -29.93 -14.93
C GLU A 249 -6.36 -29.41 -13.99
N ALA A 250 -6.59 -30.00 -12.82
CA ALA A 250 -7.80 -29.68 -12.02
C ALA A 250 -7.69 -28.43 -11.11
N THR A 251 -6.49 -27.89 -10.85
CA THR A 251 -6.30 -26.66 -10.06
C THR A 251 -5.98 -25.43 -10.93
N GLY A 252 -5.96 -25.59 -12.26
CA GLY A 252 -5.52 -24.58 -13.22
C GLY A 252 -6.58 -23.57 -13.69
N GLU A 253 -7.88 -23.88 -13.59
CA GLU A 253 -8.91 -23.06 -14.26
C GLU A 253 -9.25 -21.75 -13.54
N LEU A 254 -9.24 -21.71 -12.20
CA LEU A 254 -9.45 -20.47 -11.43
C LEU A 254 -8.30 -19.46 -11.59
N ASN A 255 -7.10 -19.93 -11.95
CA ASN A 255 -5.94 -19.07 -12.20
C ASN A 255 -5.94 -18.45 -13.62
N ARG A 256 -6.77 -18.96 -14.55
CA ARG A 256 -6.74 -18.48 -15.95
C ARG A 256 -7.40 -17.12 -16.14
N THR A 257 -8.35 -16.73 -15.28
CA THR A 257 -9.16 -15.51 -15.49
C THR A 257 -8.85 -14.36 -14.51
N GLY A 258 -8.54 -14.65 -13.24
CA GLY A 258 -8.39 -13.60 -12.22
C GLY A 258 -7.03 -12.88 -12.17
N GLY A 259 -5.99 -13.47 -12.78
CA GLY A 259 -4.61 -12.98 -12.67
C GLY A 259 -4.03 -13.11 -11.26
N PRO A 260 -2.76 -12.74 -11.05
CA PRO A 260 -2.14 -12.80 -9.73
C PRO A 260 -2.77 -11.80 -8.78
N VAL A 261 -2.95 -12.22 -7.52
CA VAL A 261 -3.50 -11.37 -6.46
C VAL A 261 -2.41 -11.00 -5.45
N THR A 262 -2.58 -9.85 -4.80
CA THR A 262 -1.78 -9.45 -3.63
C THR A 262 -2.04 -10.38 -2.45
N SER A 263 -1.16 -10.38 -1.44
CA SER A 263 -1.51 -11.03 -0.17
C SER A 263 -2.81 -10.44 0.39
N LEU A 264 -3.56 -11.23 1.15
CA LEU A 264 -4.81 -10.77 1.78
C LEU A 264 -4.56 -9.58 2.71
N ASP A 265 -3.44 -9.57 3.45
CA ASP A 265 -3.06 -8.46 4.31
C ASP A 265 -2.78 -7.17 3.53
N ASP A 266 -2.08 -7.28 2.39
CA ASP A 266 -1.80 -6.12 1.54
C ASP A 266 -3.09 -5.60 0.88
N LEU A 267 -4.01 -6.49 0.48
CA LEU A 267 -5.32 -6.10 -0.05
C LEU A 267 -6.20 -5.43 1.02
N GLU A 268 -6.25 -5.99 2.23
CA GLU A 268 -6.97 -5.40 3.35
C GLU A 268 -6.43 -3.99 3.63
N MET A 269 -5.11 -3.81 3.60
CA MET A 269 -4.48 -2.50 3.73
C MET A 269 -4.89 -1.54 2.60
N ILE A 270 -4.84 -1.98 1.33
CA ILE A 270 -5.26 -1.17 0.18
C ILE A 270 -6.72 -0.71 0.36
N LEU A 271 -7.63 -1.62 0.73
CA LEU A 271 -9.04 -1.32 0.93
C LEU A 271 -9.26 -0.35 2.09
N VAL A 272 -8.58 -0.52 3.22
CA VAL A 272 -8.68 0.40 4.35
C VAL A 272 -8.20 1.80 3.96
N LEU A 273 -7.10 1.90 3.21
CA LEU A 273 -6.60 3.18 2.71
C LEU A 273 -7.60 3.85 1.77
N LEU A 274 -8.13 3.12 0.79
CA LEU A 274 -9.12 3.65 -0.17
C LEU A 274 -10.44 4.03 0.50
N LEU A 275 -10.96 3.18 1.38
CA LEU A 275 -12.31 3.31 1.94
C LEU A 275 -12.38 4.23 3.15
N GLN A 276 -11.54 3.96 4.14
CA GLN A 276 -11.62 4.63 5.44
C GLN A 276 -10.88 5.97 5.42
N TYR A 277 -9.81 6.04 4.62
CA TYR A 277 -8.91 7.18 4.59
C TYR A 277 -8.92 7.95 3.27
N SER A 278 -9.76 7.54 2.30
CA SER A 278 -9.89 8.19 0.99
C SER A 278 -8.55 8.40 0.28
N ALA A 279 -7.69 7.39 0.34
CA ALA A 279 -6.41 7.43 -0.33
C ALA A 279 -6.59 7.59 -1.85
N ASP A 280 -5.69 8.34 -2.49
CA ASP A 280 -5.73 8.58 -3.92
C ASP A 280 -5.39 7.30 -4.70
N ALA A 281 -6.34 6.74 -5.43
CA ALA A 281 -6.10 5.56 -6.28
C ALA A 281 -5.10 5.84 -7.43
N SER A 282 -4.90 7.11 -7.79
CA SER A 282 -3.91 7.59 -8.77
C SER A 282 -2.56 7.96 -8.16
N SER A 283 -2.29 7.52 -6.92
CA SER A 283 -1.08 7.85 -6.18
C SER A 283 0.20 7.70 -6.98
N HIS A 284 1.16 8.58 -6.73
CA HIS A 284 2.46 8.60 -7.42
C HIS A 284 2.36 8.57 -8.95
N GLN A 285 1.45 9.35 -9.53
CA GLN A 285 1.24 9.44 -10.98
C GLN A 285 0.79 8.11 -11.59
N GLY A 286 -0.19 7.45 -10.98
CA GLY A 286 -0.80 6.22 -11.48
C GLY A 286 0.03 4.95 -11.28
N TYR A 287 1.03 4.97 -10.39
CA TYR A 287 1.87 3.81 -10.11
C TYR A 287 1.07 2.56 -9.67
N PRO A 288 0.07 2.65 -8.75
CA PRO A 288 -0.74 1.51 -8.35
C PRO A 288 -1.37 0.78 -9.55
N LEU A 289 -2.02 1.53 -10.43
CA LEU A 289 -2.70 0.99 -11.60
C LEU A 289 -1.70 0.40 -12.59
N ALA A 290 -0.61 1.12 -12.91
CA ALA A 290 0.43 0.62 -13.81
C ALA A 290 1.05 -0.71 -13.33
N MET A 291 1.26 -0.87 -12.03
CA MET A 291 1.77 -2.12 -11.47
C MET A 291 0.72 -3.24 -11.48
N ALA A 292 -0.54 -2.93 -11.21
CA ALA A 292 -1.63 -3.91 -11.34
C ALA A 292 -1.69 -4.45 -12.78
N VAL A 293 -1.59 -3.57 -13.79
CA VAL A 293 -1.54 -3.97 -15.21
C VAL A 293 -0.29 -4.78 -15.52
N HIS A 294 0.90 -4.34 -15.07
CA HIS A 294 2.14 -5.05 -15.34
C HIS A 294 2.05 -6.51 -14.88
N HIS A 295 1.45 -6.75 -13.72
CA HIS A 295 1.26 -8.09 -13.19
C HIS A 295 0.02 -8.80 -13.74
N ARG A 296 -0.76 -8.21 -14.65
CA ARG A 296 -2.06 -8.75 -15.12
C ARG A 296 -3.06 -9.00 -13.99
N ALA A 297 -2.99 -8.21 -12.92
CA ALA A 297 -3.90 -8.31 -11.78
C ALA A 297 -5.23 -7.59 -12.09
N TYR A 298 -6.07 -8.20 -12.93
CA TYR A 298 -7.31 -7.61 -13.45
C TYR A 298 -8.23 -7.11 -12.33
N ALA A 299 -8.49 -7.94 -11.31
CA ALA A 299 -9.36 -7.59 -10.18
C ALA A 299 -8.86 -6.34 -9.43
N LEU A 300 -7.53 -6.21 -9.27
CA LEU A 300 -6.92 -5.06 -8.62
C LEU A 300 -6.98 -3.81 -9.50
N ALA A 301 -6.77 -3.95 -10.81
CA ALA A 301 -6.92 -2.84 -11.75
C ALA A 301 -8.37 -2.31 -11.76
N ARG A 302 -9.35 -3.22 -11.81
CA ARG A 302 -10.79 -2.89 -11.72
C ARG A 302 -11.12 -2.21 -10.40
N LEU A 303 -10.63 -2.73 -9.28
CA LEU A 303 -10.78 -2.10 -7.96
C LEU A 303 -10.24 -0.67 -7.97
N LEU A 304 -9.01 -0.45 -8.41
CA LEU A 304 -8.40 0.88 -8.43
C LEU A 304 -9.20 1.87 -9.30
N LEU A 305 -9.68 1.44 -10.47
CA LEU A 305 -10.52 2.27 -11.33
C LEU A 305 -11.87 2.63 -10.67
N LEU A 306 -12.48 1.70 -9.91
CA LEU A 306 -13.71 1.97 -9.14
C LEU A 306 -13.51 3.03 -8.06
N PHE A 307 -12.28 3.16 -7.55
CA PHE A 307 -11.88 4.22 -6.62
C PHE A 307 -11.29 5.45 -7.32
N GLY A 308 -11.58 5.64 -8.61
CA GLY A 308 -11.22 6.84 -9.36
C GLY A 308 -9.76 6.91 -9.83
N ALA A 309 -9.05 5.77 -9.91
CA ALA A 309 -7.73 5.75 -10.53
C ALA A 309 -7.81 6.27 -11.98
N ASN A 310 -6.91 7.17 -12.35
CA ASN A 310 -6.86 7.72 -13.69
C ASN A 310 -5.92 6.88 -14.58
N PRO A 311 -6.43 6.16 -15.59
CA PRO A 311 -5.59 5.36 -16.49
C PRO A 311 -4.69 6.21 -17.40
N SER A 312 -4.99 7.50 -17.58
CA SER A 312 -4.19 8.44 -18.39
C SER A 312 -2.97 9.01 -17.66
N CYS A 313 -2.75 8.65 -16.39
CA CYS A 313 -1.58 9.09 -15.64
C CYS A 313 -0.26 8.71 -16.34
N LYS A 314 0.71 9.63 -16.30
CA LYS A 314 2.03 9.48 -16.93
C LYS A 314 1.90 9.06 -18.41
N GLU A 315 1.14 9.84 -19.17
CA GLU A 315 0.93 9.65 -20.62
C GLU A 315 0.30 8.29 -20.96
N GLY A 316 -0.64 7.83 -20.13
CA GLY A 316 -1.29 6.53 -20.34
C GLY A 316 -0.36 5.34 -20.15
N LEU A 317 0.66 5.43 -19.27
CA LEU A 317 1.64 4.36 -19.05
C LEU A 317 0.97 3.00 -18.78
N ALA A 318 -0.13 2.98 -18.02
CA ALA A 318 -0.86 1.74 -17.76
C ALA A 318 -1.41 1.12 -19.06
N ALA A 319 -2.00 1.92 -19.96
CA ALA A 319 -2.49 1.46 -21.25
C ALA A 319 -1.35 0.98 -22.15
N GLN A 320 -0.21 1.69 -22.16
CA GLN A 320 0.98 1.26 -22.90
C GLN A 320 1.52 -0.10 -22.41
N ILE A 321 1.52 -0.35 -21.10
CA ILE A 321 1.92 -1.64 -20.52
C ILE A 321 0.93 -2.74 -20.95
N ALA A 322 -0.37 -2.48 -20.88
CA ALA A 322 -1.40 -3.42 -21.34
C ALA A 322 -1.18 -3.79 -22.82
N ILE A 323 -0.90 -2.79 -23.66
CA ILE A 323 -0.66 -2.99 -25.09
C ILE A 323 0.60 -3.83 -25.32
N ARG A 324 1.73 -3.47 -24.70
CA ARG A 324 2.99 -4.20 -24.88
C ARG A 324 2.88 -5.69 -24.53
N ASN A 325 2.10 -5.98 -23.49
CA ASN A 325 1.91 -7.34 -22.98
C ASN A 325 0.72 -8.09 -23.60
N GLY A 326 -0.06 -7.47 -24.49
CA GLY A 326 -1.22 -8.12 -25.13
C GLY A 326 -2.43 -8.30 -24.20
N PHE A 327 -2.59 -7.48 -23.16
CA PHE A 327 -3.69 -7.59 -22.20
C PHE A 327 -4.96 -6.89 -22.70
N LEU A 328 -5.65 -7.52 -23.64
CA LEU A 328 -6.90 -7.01 -24.25
C LEU A 328 -8.02 -6.82 -23.22
N ASP A 329 -8.16 -7.73 -22.27
CA ASP A 329 -9.11 -7.67 -21.15
C ASP A 329 -8.97 -6.38 -20.34
N ILE A 330 -7.74 -6.05 -19.92
CA ILE A 330 -7.44 -4.84 -19.14
C ILE A 330 -7.57 -3.58 -20.01
N LEU A 331 -7.14 -3.63 -21.28
CA LEU A 331 -7.28 -2.47 -22.17
C LEU A 331 -8.76 -2.16 -22.43
N HIS A 332 -9.58 -3.19 -22.64
CA HIS A 332 -11.02 -3.03 -22.77
C HIS A 332 -11.63 -2.40 -21.52
N LEU A 333 -11.23 -2.88 -20.33
CA LEU A 333 -11.63 -2.29 -19.05
C LEU A 333 -11.29 -0.77 -18.96
N PHE A 334 -10.18 -0.32 -19.54
CA PHE A 334 -9.81 1.10 -19.53
C PHE A 334 -10.68 1.97 -20.43
N VAL A 335 -11.17 1.41 -21.53
CA VAL A 335 -12.03 2.11 -22.48
C VAL A 335 -13.47 2.12 -21.99
N THR A 336 -14.00 0.97 -21.58
CA THR A 336 -15.40 0.84 -21.15
C THR A 336 -15.63 1.36 -19.74
N GLY A 337 -14.56 1.45 -18.94
CA GLY A 337 -14.63 1.73 -17.51
C GLY A 337 -15.00 0.49 -16.69
N PRO A 338 -14.79 0.54 -15.37
CA PRO A 338 -15.19 -0.54 -14.49
C PRO A 338 -16.70 -0.51 -14.25
N CYS A 339 -17.37 -1.63 -14.46
CA CYS A 339 -18.71 -1.86 -13.94
C CYS A 339 -18.62 -2.64 -12.62
N LEU A 340 -19.53 -2.39 -11.68
CA LEU A 340 -19.84 -3.31 -10.58
C LEU A 340 -21.27 -3.78 -10.75
N ASP A 341 -21.49 -5.06 -10.50
CA ASP A 341 -22.86 -5.54 -10.35
C ASP A 341 -23.48 -4.95 -9.08
N ALA A 342 -24.75 -4.55 -9.16
CA ALA A 342 -25.45 -3.89 -8.07
C ALA A 342 -25.44 -4.75 -6.79
N ASP A 343 -25.57 -6.07 -6.95
CA ASP A 343 -25.58 -7.03 -5.85
C ASP A 343 -24.25 -7.04 -5.07
N VAL A 344 -23.15 -6.79 -5.76
CA VAL A 344 -21.80 -6.78 -5.17
C VAL A 344 -21.60 -5.50 -4.37
N VAL A 345 -22.10 -4.37 -4.88
CA VAL A 345 -22.09 -3.08 -4.16
C VAL A 345 -22.80 -3.20 -2.82
N HIS A 346 -23.92 -3.93 -2.76
CA HIS A 346 -24.65 -4.17 -1.52
C HIS A 346 -23.94 -5.12 -0.54
N SER A 347 -23.10 -6.03 -1.06
CA SER A 347 -22.33 -6.96 -0.23
C SER A 347 -21.07 -6.37 0.40
N LEU A 348 -20.64 -5.21 -0.10
CA LEU A 348 -19.46 -4.53 0.37
C LEU A 348 -19.75 -3.81 1.69
N PRO A 349 -18.87 -3.89 2.71
CA PRO A 349 -18.99 -3.13 3.95
C PRO A 349 -18.62 -1.64 3.74
N ILE A 350 -19.03 -1.09 2.61
CA ILE A 350 -18.75 0.26 2.14
C ILE A 350 -20.06 1.04 2.32
N PRO A 351 -20.02 2.29 2.83
CA PRO A 351 -21.18 3.17 2.76
C PRO A 351 -21.64 3.24 1.30
N ALA A 352 -22.90 2.87 1.03
CA ALA A 352 -23.45 2.66 -0.32
C ALA A 352 -23.23 3.81 -1.33
N ALA A 353 -22.81 4.99 -0.87
CA ALA A 353 -22.55 6.17 -1.67
C ALA A 353 -21.12 6.27 -2.28
N LEU A 354 -20.13 5.50 -1.82
CA LEU A 354 -18.73 5.79 -2.15
C LEU A 354 -18.28 5.44 -3.59
N PRO A 355 -18.62 4.27 -4.16
CA PRO A 355 -18.19 3.90 -5.52
C PRO A 355 -18.89 4.71 -6.62
N LEU A 356 -20.07 5.28 -6.35
CA LEU A 356 -20.86 6.04 -7.32
C LEU A 356 -20.47 7.53 -7.40
N LEU A 357 -19.54 7.99 -6.55
CA LEU A 357 -19.11 9.39 -6.51
C LEU A 357 -18.01 9.71 -7.54
N PHE A 358 -17.33 8.70 -8.09
CA PHE A 358 -16.26 8.92 -9.05
C PHE A 358 -16.77 8.64 -10.45
N GLU A 359 -16.83 9.68 -11.29
CA GLU A 359 -17.02 9.48 -12.72
C GLU A 359 -15.86 8.65 -13.25
N PRO A 360 -16.12 7.47 -13.85
CA PRO A 360 -15.07 6.60 -14.33
C PRO A 360 -14.28 7.33 -15.41
N LYS A 361 -12.99 7.55 -15.16
CA LYS A 361 -12.08 8.13 -16.14
C LYS A 361 -11.71 7.05 -17.14
N THR A 362 -12.26 7.15 -18.34
CA THR A 362 -11.96 6.23 -19.44
C THR A 362 -10.76 6.73 -20.26
N VAL A 363 -10.08 5.80 -20.94
CA VAL A 363 -9.02 6.12 -21.90
C VAL A 363 -9.60 6.20 -23.29
N THR A 364 -9.31 7.29 -24.00
CA THR A 364 -9.49 7.38 -25.44
C THR A 364 -8.25 6.82 -26.14
N LEU A 365 -8.39 5.72 -26.88
CA LEU A 365 -7.28 5.17 -27.67
C LEU A 365 -7.05 6.02 -28.92
N ASP A 366 -5.80 6.15 -29.32
CA ASP A 366 -5.38 7.02 -30.43
C ASP A 366 -4.37 6.33 -31.36
N GLN A 367 -3.85 7.09 -32.32
CA GLN A 367 -2.88 6.59 -33.30
C GLN A 367 -1.57 6.10 -32.66
N THR A 368 -1.18 6.64 -31.50
CA THR A 368 0.03 6.23 -30.80
C THR A 368 -0.14 4.84 -30.19
N HIS A 369 -1.32 4.54 -29.64
CA HIS A 369 -1.68 3.24 -29.11
C HIS A 369 -1.75 2.18 -30.22
N LEU A 370 -2.39 2.49 -31.35
CA LEU A 370 -2.46 1.60 -32.52
C LEU A 370 -1.06 1.27 -33.05
N ARG A 371 -0.21 2.29 -33.22
CA ARG A 371 1.17 2.11 -33.68
C ARG A 371 1.97 1.22 -32.71
N LEU A 372 1.82 1.44 -31.40
CA LEU A 372 2.48 0.62 -30.38
C LEU A 372 2.03 -0.85 -30.45
N ALA A 373 0.73 -1.11 -30.62
CA ALA A 373 0.21 -2.48 -30.76
C ALA A 373 0.79 -3.21 -31.97
N ILE A 374 0.91 -2.52 -33.12
CA ILE A 374 1.54 -3.05 -34.34
C ILE A 374 3.03 -3.34 -34.09
N GLN A 375 3.77 -2.40 -33.47
CA GLN A 375 5.19 -2.58 -33.15
C GLN A 375 5.43 -3.79 -32.25
N CYS A 376 4.54 -4.03 -31.29
CA CYS A 376 4.60 -5.18 -30.39
C CYS A 376 4.02 -6.47 -30.99
N ARG A 377 3.53 -6.46 -32.24
CA ARG A 377 2.89 -7.59 -32.94
C ARG A 377 1.67 -8.16 -32.21
N GLN A 378 0.95 -7.31 -31.47
CA GLN A 378 -0.23 -7.71 -30.71
C GLN A 378 -1.48 -7.57 -31.58
N TRP A 379 -1.66 -8.50 -32.53
CA TRP A 379 -2.68 -8.37 -33.58
C TRP A 379 -4.12 -8.34 -33.07
N GLU A 380 -4.44 -9.03 -31.97
CA GLU A 380 -5.76 -8.95 -31.34
C GLU A 380 -6.06 -7.53 -30.84
N LEU A 381 -5.05 -6.84 -30.30
CA LEU A 381 -5.17 -5.44 -29.91
C LEU A 381 -5.24 -4.50 -31.11
N VAL A 382 -4.50 -4.80 -32.19
CA VAL A 382 -4.60 -4.02 -33.43
C VAL A 382 -6.02 -4.08 -33.98
N ASP A 383 -6.62 -5.28 -34.02
CA ASP A 383 -7.99 -5.50 -34.47
C ASP A 383 -8.99 -4.73 -33.59
N TYR A 384 -8.85 -4.84 -32.27
CA TYR A 384 -9.67 -4.10 -31.31
C TYR A 384 -9.55 -2.57 -31.48
N ILE A 385 -8.33 -2.04 -31.52
CA ILE A 385 -8.08 -0.59 -31.61
C ILE A 385 -8.56 -0.04 -32.95
N TRP A 386 -8.29 -0.75 -34.04
CA TRP A 386 -8.67 -0.33 -35.38
C TRP A 386 -10.17 -0.44 -35.59
N HIS A 387 -10.74 -1.63 -35.42
CA HIS A 387 -12.12 -1.90 -35.85
C HIS A 387 -13.16 -1.58 -34.78
N GLU A 388 -12.90 -1.90 -33.51
CA GLU A 388 -13.88 -1.67 -32.43
C GLU A 388 -13.79 -0.24 -31.87
N GLN A 389 -12.58 0.30 -31.74
CA GLN A 389 -12.38 1.68 -31.27
C GLN A 389 -12.28 2.72 -32.40
N LEU A 390 -12.46 2.28 -33.66
CA LEU A 390 -12.53 3.12 -34.85
C LEU A 390 -11.29 4.02 -35.07
N VAL A 391 -10.11 3.60 -34.59
CA VAL A 391 -8.85 4.32 -34.82
C VAL A 391 -8.29 3.95 -36.19
N SER A 392 -8.40 4.87 -37.16
CA SER A 392 -7.95 4.63 -38.54
C SER A 392 -6.42 4.69 -38.65
N PRO A 393 -5.73 3.68 -39.25
CA PRO A 393 -4.28 3.68 -39.38
C PRO A 393 -3.78 4.75 -40.36
N ASP A 394 -2.77 5.50 -39.94
CA ASP A 394 -1.99 6.38 -40.82
C ASP A 394 -1.05 5.59 -41.76
N MET A 395 -0.49 6.29 -42.76
CA MET A 395 0.45 5.71 -43.72
C MET A 395 1.68 5.08 -43.05
N ALA A 396 2.10 5.58 -41.89
CA ALA A 396 3.21 5.01 -41.14
C ALA A 396 2.86 3.66 -40.53
N CYS A 397 1.65 3.51 -39.97
CA CYS A 397 1.13 2.24 -39.48
C CYS A 397 0.95 1.21 -40.60
N LEU A 398 0.39 1.61 -41.76
CA LEU A 398 0.24 0.70 -42.90
C LEU A 398 1.59 0.15 -43.39
N ARG A 399 2.59 1.03 -43.56
CA ARG A 399 3.96 0.61 -43.90
C ARG A 399 4.57 -0.31 -42.86
N LEU A 400 4.26 -0.10 -41.58
CA LEU A 400 4.75 -0.94 -40.49
C LEU A 400 4.09 -2.33 -40.53
N ILE A 401 2.80 -2.41 -40.83
CA ILE A 401 2.07 -3.67 -41.02
C ILE A 401 2.67 -4.46 -42.19
N ASP A 402 2.88 -3.80 -43.34
CA ASP A 402 3.46 -4.44 -44.54
C ASP A 402 4.88 -4.97 -44.29
N LYS A 403 5.66 -4.29 -43.44
CA LYS A 403 7.03 -4.71 -43.08
C LYS A 403 7.06 -5.91 -42.11
N LEU A 404 5.99 -6.09 -41.32
CA LEU A 404 5.91 -7.13 -40.29
C LEU A 404 5.13 -8.38 -40.75
N ARG A 405 4.45 -8.29 -41.90
CA ARG A 405 3.96 -9.44 -42.67
C ARG A 405 5.11 -10.11 -43.41
#